data_AF-A0A7R7EN04-F1
#
_entry.id   AF-A0A7R7EN04-F1
#
_cell.length_a   1.000
_cell.length_b   1.000
_cell.length_c   1.000
_cell.angle_alpha   90.00
_cell.angle_beta   90.00
_cell.angle_gamma   90.00
#
_symmetry.space_group_name_H-M   'P 1'
#
loop_
_entity.id
_entity.type
_entity.pdbx_description
1 polymer ?
#
loop_
_entity_poly.entity_id
_entity_poly.type
_entity_poly.pdbx_seq_one_letter_code
_entity_poly.pdbx_strand_id
1 'polypeptide(L)'
;MIGREDKKDNDLFFTCSLIDYIARKTKNKRLLVIQKLGKHKIEKIYDLADIYHSYQINQVADEFIEQVGIQEGNYDNVIECKYSIPTHWDIGKVYKRLILGVSDVKNIGVIDALFEVYESFICELIDDYNGSFYYENPKYILETFLSGKIEGYCVKQI
;
A
#
# COMPACT_ATOMS: atom_id res chain seq x y z
N MET A 1 10.81 26.91 7.76
CA MET A 1 9.57 27.00 6.94
C MET A 1 9.95 26.52 5.55
N ILE A 2 9.40 25.46 4.98
CA ILE A 2 7.99 25.05 4.92
C ILE A 2 7.88 23.59 5.41
N GLY A 3 7.26 23.39 6.58
CA GLY A 3 7.10 22.07 7.22
C GLY A 3 5.80 21.36 6.84
N ARG A 4 5.31 21.58 5.62
CA ARG A 4 4.18 20.83 5.06
C ARG A 4 4.72 19.81 4.07
N GLU A 5 4.34 18.57 4.27
CA GLU A 5 4.51 17.49 3.30
C GLU A 5 3.95 17.93 1.95
N ASP A 6 4.59 17.50 0.86
CA ASP A 6 4.10 17.83 -0.48
C ASP A 6 2.65 17.34 -0.64
N LYS A 7 1.79 18.16 -1.26
CA LYS A 7 0.37 17.82 -1.38
C LYS A 7 0.20 16.49 -2.10
N LYS A 8 0.94 16.28 -3.19
CA LYS A 8 0.83 15.08 -4.02
C LYS A 8 1.42 13.84 -3.33
N ASP A 9 2.39 14.03 -2.44
CA ASP A 9 2.84 12.95 -1.54
C ASP A 9 1.76 12.58 -0.53
N ASN A 10 1.09 13.56 0.07
CA ASN A 10 0.00 13.31 1.02
C ASN A 10 -1.24 12.69 0.33
N ASP A 11 -1.53 13.09 -0.90
CA ASP A 11 -2.57 12.47 -1.72
C ASP A 11 -2.25 10.98 -1.95
N LEU A 12 -0.99 10.64 -2.26
CA LEU A 12 -0.54 9.27 -2.44
C LEU A 12 -0.61 8.46 -1.14
N PHE A 13 -0.25 9.08 -0.01
CA PHE A 13 -0.38 8.49 1.31
C PHE A 13 -1.82 8.04 1.57
N PHE A 14 -2.79 8.91 1.32
CA PHE A 14 -4.21 8.58 1.46
C PHE A 14 -4.61 7.44 0.53
N THR A 15 -4.22 7.50 -0.75
CA THR A 15 -4.51 6.44 -1.72
C THR A 15 -4.02 5.08 -1.22
N CYS A 16 -2.77 4.99 -0.74
CA CYS A 16 -2.20 3.75 -0.23
C CYS A 16 -2.92 3.25 1.03
N SER A 17 -3.27 4.17 1.95
CA SER A 17 -4.01 3.84 3.16
C SER A 17 -5.44 3.37 2.88
N LEU A 18 -6.11 3.95 1.89
CA LEU A 18 -7.44 3.52 1.47
C LEU A 18 -7.41 2.13 0.84
N ILE A 19 -6.42 1.84 -0.01
CA ILE A 19 -6.22 0.49 -0.58
C ILE A 19 -6.02 -0.53 0.54
N ASP A 20 -5.15 -0.24 1.50
CA ASP A 20 -4.91 -1.11 2.65
C ASP A 20 -6.17 -1.31 3.51
N TYR A 21 -6.93 -0.23 3.74
CA TYR A 21 -8.19 -0.29 4.48
C TYR A 21 -9.23 -1.16 3.77
N ILE A 22 -9.41 -1.00 2.46
CA ILE A 22 -10.33 -1.82 1.64
C ILE A 22 -9.91 -3.30 1.69
N ALA A 23 -8.61 -3.57 1.56
CA ALA A 23 -8.07 -4.93 1.59
C ALA A 23 -8.39 -5.64 2.91
N ARG A 24 -8.12 -4.98 4.04
CA ARG A 24 -8.46 -5.51 5.38
C ARG A 24 -9.97 -5.66 5.56
N LYS A 25 -10.74 -4.63 5.22
CA LYS A 25 -12.20 -4.62 5.39
C LYS A 25 -12.88 -5.75 4.61
N THR A 26 -12.36 -6.07 3.43
CA THR A 26 -12.92 -7.11 2.55
C THR A 26 -12.19 -8.45 2.68
N LYS A 27 -11.18 -8.57 3.55
CA LYS A 27 -10.35 -9.78 3.72
C LYS A 27 -9.72 -10.27 2.41
N ASN A 28 -9.14 -9.36 1.65
CA ASN A 28 -8.49 -9.64 0.37
C ASN A 28 -7.03 -9.17 0.38
N LYS A 29 -6.20 -9.74 -0.49
CA LYS A 29 -4.86 -9.20 -0.78
C LYS A 29 -4.99 -7.82 -1.44
N ARG A 30 -4.06 -6.90 -1.17
CA ARG A 30 -4.05 -5.57 -1.84
C ARG A 30 -3.96 -5.68 -3.36
N LEU A 31 -3.27 -6.70 -3.87
CA LEU A 31 -3.24 -7.03 -5.30
C LEU A 31 -4.64 -7.17 -5.91
N LEU A 32 -5.55 -7.89 -5.24
CA LEU A 32 -6.92 -8.04 -5.73
C LEU A 32 -7.65 -6.68 -5.72
N VAL A 33 -7.45 -5.89 -4.66
CA VAL A 33 -8.07 -4.57 -4.53
C VAL A 33 -7.62 -3.63 -5.65
N ILE A 34 -6.32 -3.52 -5.92
CA ILE A 34 -5.83 -2.63 -6.99
C ILE A 34 -6.28 -3.11 -8.38
N GLN A 35 -6.37 -4.42 -8.61
CA GLN A 35 -6.87 -4.99 -9.86
C GLN A 35 -8.36 -4.71 -10.05
N LYS A 36 -9.16 -4.78 -8.97
CA LYS A 36 -10.60 -4.48 -9.01
C LYS A 36 -10.88 -2.99 -9.19
N LEU A 37 -10.10 -2.12 -8.53
CA LEU A 37 -10.20 -0.68 -8.73
C LEU A 37 -9.76 -0.28 -10.14
N GLY A 38 -8.65 -0.84 -10.62
CA GLY A 38 -8.05 -0.49 -11.90
C GLY A 38 -7.51 0.94 -11.93
N LYS A 39 -6.77 1.27 -12.99
CA LYS A 39 -6.03 2.53 -13.10
C LYS A 39 -6.90 3.77 -12.92
N HIS A 40 -8.04 3.82 -13.61
CA HIS A 40 -8.94 4.98 -13.58
C HIS A 40 -9.51 5.30 -12.18
N LYS A 41 -9.87 4.28 -11.39
CA LYS A 41 -10.39 4.54 -10.02
C LYS A 41 -9.27 4.93 -9.07
N ILE A 42 -8.08 4.34 -9.23
CA ILE A 42 -6.89 4.71 -8.44
C ILE A 42 -6.49 6.16 -8.73
N GLU A 43 -6.49 6.58 -10.01
CA GLU A 43 -6.30 7.98 -10.42
C GLU A 43 -7.36 8.88 -9.80
N LYS A 44 -8.64 8.50 -9.87
CA LYS A 44 -9.72 9.26 -9.21
C LYS A 44 -9.50 9.43 -7.70
N ILE A 45 -9.10 8.36 -7.00
CA ILE A 45 -8.81 8.40 -5.56
C ILE A 45 -7.66 9.37 -5.30
N TYR A 46 -6.59 9.28 -6.08
CA TYR A 46 -5.41 10.13 -5.95
C TYR A 46 -5.71 11.61 -6.23
N ASP A 47 -6.44 11.91 -7.31
CA ASP A 47 -6.73 13.29 -7.72
C ASP A 47 -7.74 13.98 -6.82
N LEU A 48 -8.62 13.23 -6.15
CA LEU A 48 -9.63 13.74 -5.22
C LEU A 48 -9.29 13.47 -3.74
N ALA A 49 -8.05 13.11 -3.43
CA ALA A 49 -7.63 12.76 -2.07
C ALA A 49 -7.88 13.91 -1.08
N ASP A 50 -7.69 15.17 -1.48
CA ASP A 50 -7.96 16.36 -0.66
C ASP A 50 -9.44 16.49 -0.24
N ILE A 51 -10.36 16.08 -1.11
CA ILE A 51 -11.78 15.98 -0.79
C ILE A 51 -12.01 14.79 0.14
N TYR A 52 -11.48 13.62 -0.20
CA TYR A 52 -11.69 12.39 0.56
C TYR A 52 -11.12 12.42 1.98
N HIS A 53 -10.04 13.16 2.22
CA HIS A 53 -9.49 13.40 3.56
C HIS A 53 -10.48 14.02 4.55
N SER A 54 -11.52 14.71 4.06
CA SER A 54 -12.56 15.32 4.89
C SER A 54 -13.64 14.32 5.32
N TYR A 55 -13.65 13.12 4.73
CA TYR A 55 -14.62 12.07 5.03
C TYR A 55 -14.00 10.99 5.92
N GLN A 56 -14.86 10.20 6.57
CA GLN A 56 -14.40 9.00 7.27
C GLN A 56 -13.91 7.98 6.24
N ILE A 57 -12.71 7.44 6.42
CA ILE A 57 -12.12 6.46 5.49
C ILE A 57 -13.05 5.26 5.25
N ASN A 58 -13.83 4.86 6.26
CA ASN A 58 -14.83 3.81 6.15
C ASN A 58 -15.89 4.09 5.08
N GLN A 59 -16.40 5.33 5.02
CA GLN A 59 -17.41 5.73 4.04
C GLN A 59 -16.84 5.73 2.62
N VAL A 60 -15.61 6.25 2.46
CA VAL A 60 -14.92 6.27 1.17
C VAL A 60 -14.64 4.84 0.71
N ALA A 61 -14.20 3.96 1.61
CA ALA A 61 -13.96 2.56 1.30
C ALA A 61 -15.24 1.85 0.83
N ASP A 62 -16.36 2.04 1.54
CA ASP A 62 -17.65 1.44 1.18
C ASP A 62 -18.11 1.85 -0.22
N GLU A 63 -17.97 3.13 -0.57
CA GLU A 63 -18.28 3.63 -1.91
C GLU A 63 -17.49 2.87 -3.00
N PHE A 64 -16.18 2.75 -2.84
CA PHE A 64 -15.35 2.09 -3.86
C PHE A 64 -15.55 0.57 -3.89
N ILE A 65 -15.74 -0.07 -2.73
CA ILE A 65 -16.07 -1.50 -2.64
C ILE A 65 -17.34 -1.82 -3.43
N GLU A 66 -18.40 -1.03 -3.23
CA GLU A 66 -19.67 -1.19 -3.94
C GLU A 66 -19.51 -0.94 -5.45
N GLN A 67 -18.82 0.13 -5.84
CA GLN A 67 -18.63 0.51 -7.24
C GLN A 67 -17.92 -0.55 -8.08
N VAL A 68 -16.98 -1.30 -7.50
CA VAL A 68 -16.21 -2.35 -8.20
C VAL A 68 -16.58 -3.77 -7.79
N GLY A 69 -17.59 -3.92 -6.92
CA GLY A 69 -18.15 -5.20 -6.51
C GLY A 69 -17.15 -6.12 -5.83
N ILE A 70 -16.24 -5.59 -4.98
CA ILE A 70 -15.30 -6.42 -4.22
C ILE A 70 -16.10 -7.27 -3.22
N GLN A 71 -15.96 -8.59 -3.32
CA GLN A 71 -16.58 -9.55 -2.43
C GLN A 71 -15.70 -9.81 -1.20
N GLU A 72 -16.30 -10.30 -0.11
CA GLU A 72 -15.54 -10.75 1.04
C GLU A 72 -14.66 -11.96 0.67
N GLY A 73 -13.38 -11.87 1.00
CA GLY A 73 -12.38 -12.91 0.83
C GLY A 73 -12.10 -13.68 2.13
N ASN A 74 -10.96 -14.37 2.15
CA ASN A 74 -10.51 -15.19 3.27
C ASN A 74 -9.09 -14.85 3.76
N TYR A 75 -8.52 -13.74 3.29
CA TYR A 75 -7.19 -13.28 3.67
C TYR A 75 -7.30 -12.23 4.78
N ASP A 76 -7.04 -12.63 6.03
CA ASP A 76 -7.13 -11.76 7.20
C ASP A 76 -5.80 -11.69 7.96
N ASN A 77 -4.85 -10.92 7.40
CA ASN A 77 -3.54 -10.73 8.00
C ASN A 77 -3.55 -9.91 9.32
N VAL A 78 -4.71 -9.36 9.69
CA VAL A 78 -4.93 -8.63 10.96
C VAL A 78 -5.23 -9.64 12.07
N ILE A 79 -6.19 -10.55 11.86
CA ILE A 79 -6.53 -11.58 12.84
C ILE A 79 -5.39 -12.59 13.02
N GLU A 80 -4.65 -12.89 11.96
CA GLU A 80 -3.53 -13.84 11.98
C GLU A 80 -2.25 -13.27 12.66
N CYS A 81 -2.24 -11.98 13.00
CA CYS A 81 -1.08 -11.32 13.60
C CYS A 81 -0.99 -11.60 15.12
N LYS A 82 0.19 -12.04 15.58
CA LYS A 82 0.45 -12.35 17.00
C LYS A 82 1.01 -11.17 17.80
N TYR A 83 1.21 -10.03 17.15
CA TYR A 83 1.89 -8.84 17.70
C TYR A 83 1.03 -7.58 17.54
N SER A 84 1.62 -6.40 17.83
CA SER A 84 0.98 -5.12 17.57
C SER A 84 0.75 -4.94 16.07
N ILE A 85 -0.51 -4.82 15.68
CA ILE A 85 -0.92 -4.72 14.29
C ILE A 85 -0.66 -3.29 13.80
N PRO A 86 0.13 -3.08 12.72
CA PRO A 86 0.31 -1.75 12.15
C PRO A 86 -1.04 -1.23 11.64
N THR A 87 -1.30 0.06 11.82
CA THR A 87 -2.51 0.67 11.28
C THR A 87 -2.45 0.75 9.76
N HIS A 88 -3.59 0.99 9.11
CA HIS A 88 -3.64 1.24 7.66
C HIS A 88 -2.89 2.52 7.26
N TRP A 89 -2.72 3.46 8.21
CA TRP A 89 -1.87 4.63 8.03
C TRP A 89 -0.39 4.25 8.04
N ASP A 90 0.04 3.39 8.98
CA ASP A 90 1.43 2.94 9.05
C ASP A 90 1.84 2.23 7.76
N ILE A 91 1.00 1.30 7.29
CA ILE A 91 1.25 0.57 6.03
C ILE A 91 1.15 1.48 4.81
N GLY A 92 0.17 2.38 4.76
CA GLY A 92 0.08 3.36 3.68
C GLY A 92 1.33 4.23 3.55
N LYS A 93 1.96 4.58 4.68
CA LYS A 93 3.24 5.31 4.70
C LYS A 93 4.41 4.52 4.13
N VAL A 94 4.45 3.20 4.38
CA VAL A 94 5.47 2.29 3.80
C VAL A 94 5.32 2.24 2.28
N TYR A 95 4.11 1.94 1.78
CA TYR A 95 3.85 1.90 0.34
C TYR A 95 4.11 3.24 -0.34
N LYS A 96 3.66 4.36 0.23
CA LYS A 96 3.93 5.71 -0.29
C LYS A 96 5.41 5.94 -0.55
N ARG A 97 6.26 5.63 0.44
CA ARG A 97 7.71 5.83 0.34
C ARG A 97 8.34 4.95 -0.73
N LEU A 98 7.93 3.68 -0.78
CA LEU A 98 8.40 2.75 -1.81
C LEU A 98 8.02 3.23 -3.21
N ILE A 99 6.75 3.58 -3.43
CA ILE A 99 6.23 4.02 -4.73
C ILE A 99 6.94 5.28 -5.23
N LEU A 100 7.16 6.28 -4.35
CA LEU A 100 7.93 7.47 -4.70
C LEU A 100 9.37 7.13 -5.09
N GLY A 101 10.02 6.24 -4.34
CA GLY A 101 11.37 5.77 -4.68
C GLY A 101 11.44 5.03 -6.01
N VAL A 102 10.44 4.20 -6.32
CA VAL A 102 10.35 3.49 -7.61
C VAL A 102 10.09 4.47 -8.76
N SER A 103 9.17 5.41 -8.58
CA SER A 103 8.85 6.45 -9.56
C SER A 103 10.09 7.29 -9.90
N ASP A 104 10.87 7.69 -8.89
CA ASP A 104 12.11 8.45 -9.06
C ASP A 104 13.19 7.63 -9.79
N VAL A 105 13.53 6.43 -9.29
CA VAL A 105 14.61 5.60 -9.86
C VAL A 105 14.31 5.14 -11.28
N LYS A 106 13.05 4.78 -11.58
CA LYS A 106 12.65 4.31 -12.91
C LYS A 106 12.22 5.43 -13.86
N ASN A 107 12.09 6.66 -13.35
CA ASN A 107 11.58 7.82 -14.09
C ASN A 107 10.22 7.55 -14.75
N ILE A 108 9.26 7.04 -13.96
CA ILE A 108 7.89 6.71 -14.38
C ILE A 108 6.85 7.46 -13.53
N GLY A 109 5.61 7.54 -14.00
CA GLY A 109 4.53 8.17 -13.26
C GLY A 109 4.21 7.45 -11.94
N VAL A 110 3.79 8.21 -10.91
CA VAL A 110 3.47 7.68 -9.57
C VAL A 110 2.41 6.58 -9.61
N ILE A 111 1.39 6.73 -10.46
CA ILE A 111 0.34 5.72 -10.61
C ILE A 111 0.88 4.46 -11.28
N ASP A 112 1.76 4.58 -12.27
CA ASP A 112 2.39 3.42 -12.91
C ASP A 112 3.30 2.68 -11.91
N ALA A 113 4.08 3.42 -11.13
CA ALA A 113 4.90 2.87 -10.04
C ALA A 113 4.06 2.17 -8.96
N LEU A 114 2.86 2.70 -8.64
CA LEU A 114 1.92 2.07 -7.72
C LEU A 114 1.54 0.67 -8.20
N PHE A 115 1.13 0.53 -9.46
CA PHE A 115 0.80 -0.78 -10.02
C PHE A 115 2.01 -1.72 -10.02
N GLU A 116 3.19 -1.26 -10.44
CA GLU A 116 4.40 -2.10 -10.40
C GLU A 116 4.73 -2.61 -8.99
N VAL A 117 4.56 -1.77 -7.96
CA VAL A 117 4.81 -2.15 -6.57
C VAL A 117 3.78 -3.17 -6.09
N TYR A 118 2.49 -2.89 -6.24
CA TYR A 118 1.43 -3.77 -5.73
C TYR A 118 1.31 -5.10 -6.49
N GLU A 119 1.78 -5.17 -7.74
CA GLU A 119 1.83 -6.40 -8.55
C GLU A 119 3.12 -7.22 -8.32
N SER A 120 4.05 -6.71 -7.52
CA SER A 120 5.32 -7.38 -7.22
C SER A 120 5.29 -8.21 -5.94
N PHE A 121 6.27 -9.09 -5.80
CA PHE A 121 6.47 -9.92 -4.59
C PHE A 121 6.68 -9.12 -3.30
N ILE A 122 7.07 -7.84 -3.39
CA ILE A 122 7.31 -6.98 -2.21
C ILE A 122 6.05 -6.84 -1.36
N CYS A 123 4.87 -6.92 -1.98
CA CYS A 123 3.58 -6.89 -1.29
C CYS A 123 3.49 -8.00 -0.24
N GLU A 124 3.94 -9.21 -0.56
CA GLU A 124 3.87 -10.34 0.36
C GLU A 124 4.79 -10.16 1.57
N LEU A 125 5.91 -9.45 1.40
CA LEU A 125 6.83 -9.12 2.49
C LEU A 125 6.29 -7.98 3.37
N ILE A 126 5.72 -6.94 2.77
CA ILE A 126 5.16 -5.80 3.51
C ILE A 126 3.88 -6.20 4.25
N ASP A 127 3.07 -7.08 3.67
CA ASP A 127 1.78 -7.49 4.21
C ASP A 127 1.88 -8.61 5.25
N ASP A 128 3.06 -9.21 5.44
CA ASP A 128 3.33 -10.15 6.53
C ASP A 128 3.52 -9.39 7.85
N TYR A 129 2.42 -9.22 8.59
CA TYR A 129 2.43 -8.53 9.88
C TYR A 129 3.07 -9.33 11.02
N ASN A 130 3.35 -10.62 10.82
CA ASN A 130 4.17 -11.41 11.74
C ASN A 130 5.68 -11.27 11.46
N GLY A 131 6.05 -10.78 10.27
CA GLY A 131 7.40 -10.38 9.92
C GLY A 131 7.75 -8.97 10.40
N SER A 132 9.00 -8.55 10.18
CA SER A 132 9.50 -7.20 10.49
C SER A 132 9.73 -6.33 9.26
N PHE A 133 9.48 -6.84 8.05
CA PHE A 133 9.94 -6.21 6.81
C PHE A 133 9.39 -4.80 6.61
N TYR A 134 8.15 -4.54 7.01
CA TYR A 134 7.53 -3.20 6.93
C TYR A 134 8.09 -2.20 7.95
N TYR A 135 8.90 -2.63 8.92
CA TYR A 135 9.67 -1.76 9.82
C TYR A 135 11.07 -1.43 9.28
N GLU A 136 11.51 -2.06 8.20
CA GLU A 136 12.85 -1.86 7.65
C GLU A 136 13.03 -0.44 7.09
N ASN A 137 14.30 -0.07 6.90
CA ASN A 137 14.64 1.22 6.33
C ASN A 137 14.05 1.34 4.90
N PRO A 138 13.41 2.48 4.52
CA PRO A 138 12.85 2.67 3.18
C PRO A 138 13.82 2.38 2.03
N LYS A 139 15.12 2.68 2.22
CA LYS A 139 16.16 2.38 1.23
C LYS A 139 16.31 0.87 1.01
N TYR A 140 16.29 0.09 2.08
CA TYR A 140 16.39 -1.37 2.01
C TYR A 140 15.17 -1.99 1.31
N ILE A 141 13.97 -1.49 1.62
CA ILE A 141 12.72 -1.93 0.96
C ILE A 141 12.79 -1.64 -0.55
N LEU A 142 13.25 -0.44 -0.93
CA LEU A 142 13.44 -0.06 -2.34
C LEU A 142 14.48 -0.93 -3.04
N GLU A 143 15.64 -1.17 -2.43
CA GLU A 143 16.69 -2.05 -2.96
C GLU A 143 16.19 -3.49 -3.14
N THR A 144 15.40 -4.00 -2.19
CA THR A 144 14.77 -5.33 -2.26
C THR A 144 13.80 -5.40 -3.45
N PHE A 145 12.96 -4.38 -3.64
CA PHE A 145 12.07 -4.29 -4.81
C PHE A 145 12.87 -4.27 -6.12
N LEU A 146 13.88 -3.41 -6.24
CA LEU A 146 14.65 -3.24 -7.47
C LEU A 146 15.50 -4.46 -7.82
N SER A 147 16.04 -5.15 -6.82
CA SER A 147 16.88 -6.34 -7.02
C SER A 147 16.09 -7.63 -7.27
N GLY A 148 14.79 -7.65 -6.94
CA GLY A 148 13.95 -8.84 -7.10
C GLY A 148 14.19 -9.96 -6.08
N LYS A 149 14.98 -9.70 -5.02
CA LYS A 149 15.36 -10.69 -4.01
C LYS A 149 15.65 -10.01 -2.66
N ILE A 150 15.54 -10.75 -1.57
CA ILE A 150 15.94 -10.29 -0.24
C ILE A 150 17.48 -10.38 -0.15
N GLU A 151 18.18 -9.25 -0.17
CA GLU A 151 19.62 -9.23 0.10
C GLU A 151 19.87 -9.15 1.62
N GLY A 152 20.73 -10.03 2.15
CA GLY A 152 21.27 -9.88 3.51
C GLY A 152 20.63 -10.68 4.66
N TYR A 153 19.53 -11.43 4.45
CA TYR A 153 19.09 -12.40 5.47
C TYR A 153 19.71 -13.77 5.22
N CYS A 154 20.64 -14.15 6.10
CA CYS A 154 20.96 -15.55 6.32
C CYS A 154 19.71 -16.23 6.89
N VAL A 155 18.93 -16.88 6.02
CA VAL A 155 17.92 -17.83 6.48
C VAL A 155 18.71 -18.95 7.15
N LYS A 156 18.78 -18.92 8.49
CA LYS A 156 19.09 -20.15 9.23
C LYS A 156 17.99 -21.13 8.86
N GLN A 157 18.31 -22.03 7.94
CA GLN A 157 17.60 -23.30 7.81
C GLN A 157 17.54 -23.92 9.20
N ILE A 158 16.34 -24.04 9.74
CA ILE A 158 16.01 -25.01 10.78
C ILE A 158 15.56 -26.26 10.04
#